data_AF-A0A257CTJ2-F1
#
_entry.id   AF-A0A257CTJ2-F1
#
_cell.length_a   1.000
_cell.length_b   1.000
_cell.length_c   1.000
_cell.angle_alpha   90.00
_cell.angle_beta   90.00
_cell.angle_gamma   90.00
#
_symmetry.space_group_name_H-M   'P 1'
#
loop_
_entity.id
_entity.type
_entity.pdbx_description
1 polymer ?
#
loop_
_entity_poly.entity_id
_entity_poly.type
_entity_poly.pdbx_seq_one_letter_code
_entity_poly.pdbx_strand_id
1 'polypeptide(L)'
;MTAEHLVKKAHSSSVVILPCPKAEKPLSLSRGFTWAEDSSGAYDAIAYEVSVTNLRTVVAKESRIIRLDYLPTYEWEANAFNAMFFLMGYPGDVNSVDYDKGQVLSSQVVLAGRYDGVSDIQGTIHRLIVENPLELSHFYGLSGSPVMCLTPRFCSEPTMAFCGIAILGTPESGLVHFLESKTIVSLLDHAVEFWDGRLPGSQSS
;
A
#
# COMPACT_ATOMS: atom_id res chain seq x y z
N MET A 1 -2.45 5.14 -2.88
CA MET A 1 -3.43 4.30 -2.15
C MET A 1 -2.92 4.05 -0.75
N THR A 2 -3.82 3.81 0.20
CA THR A 2 -3.49 3.40 1.57
C THR A 2 -4.66 2.59 2.16
N ALA A 3 -4.52 2.07 3.38
CA ALA A 3 -5.62 1.43 4.09
C ALA A 3 -6.66 2.46 4.57
N GLU A 4 -7.94 2.11 4.46
CA GLU A 4 -9.05 3.03 4.73
C GLU A 4 -9.13 3.40 6.22
N HIS A 5 -8.90 2.44 7.13
CA HIS A 5 -8.99 2.66 8.57
C HIS A 5 -7.99 3.70 9.10
N LEU A 6 -6.88 3.92 8.38
CA LEU A 6 -5.90 4.95 8.72
C LEU A 6 -6.47 6.36 8.50
N VAL A 7 -7.39 6.51 7.55
CA VAL A 7 -7.95 7.80 7.17
C VAL A 7 -9.35 8.03 7.73
N LYS A 8 -10.18 6.99 7.91
CA LYS A 8 -11.53 7.13 8.50
C LYS A 8 -11.54 7.86 9.85
N LYS A 9 -10.46 7.76 10.63
CA LYS A 9 -10.32 8.44 11.92
C LYS A 9 -9.80 9.88 11.82
N ALA A 10 -9.29 10.27 10.66
CA ALA A 10 -8.68 11.56 10.39
C ALA A 10 -9.63 12.40 9.53
N HIS A 11 -9.75 13.71 9.77
CA HIS A 11 -10.42 14.56 8.80
C HIS A 11 -9.65 14.49 7.47
N SER A 12 -10.32 14.41 6.32
CA SER A 12 -9.66 14.30 5.01
C SER A 12 -8.63 15.40 4.74
N SER A 13 -8.78 16.57 5.37
CA SER A 13 -7.83 17.69 5.36
C SER A 13 -6.54 17.47 6.17
N SER A 14 -6.45 16.40 6.95
CA SER A 14 -5.31 16.09 7.83
C SER A 14 -4.39 14.99 7.29
N VAL A 15 -4.72 14.40 6.14
CA VAL A 15 -3.85 13.42 5.48
C VAL A 15 -2.79 14.13 4.65
N VAL A 16 -1.54 13.80 4.93
CA VAL A 16 -0.36 14.38 4.29
C VAL A 16 0.45 13.25 3.68
N ILE A 17 0.70 13.31 2.37
CA ILE A 17 1.55 12.32 1.68
C ILE A 17 2.86 12.99 1.28
N LEU A 18 3.97 12.52 1.87
CA LEU A 18 5.31 12.89 1.44
C LEU A 18 5.81 11.87 0.40
N PRO A 19 6.12 12.28 -0.84
CA PRO A 19 6.48 11.36 -1.92
C PRO A 19 7.86 10.70 -1.75
N CYS A 20 8.75 11.33 -0.98
CA CYS A 20 10.04 10.77 -0.57
C CYS A 20 10.52 11.42 0.75
N PRO A 21 11.49 10.85 1.47
CA PRO A 21 12.00 11.41 2.72
C PRO A 21 12.57 12.84 2.61
N LYS A 22 13.04 13.24 1.42
CA LYS A 22 13.57 14.59 1.17
C LYS A 22 12.53 15.61 0.73
N ALA A 23 11.26 15.22 0.65
CA ALA A 23 10.21 16.12 0.18
C ALA A 23 9.90 17.21 1.22
N GLU A 24 10.13 18.47 0.85
CA GLU A 24 9.79 19.64 1.68
C GLU A 24 8.28 19.95 1.70
N LYS A 25 7.56 19.47 0.69
CA LYS A 25 6.13 19.74 0.50
C LYS A 25 5.38 18.45 0.26
N PRO A 26 4.17 18.29 0.85
CA PRO A 26 3.34 17.14 0.58
C PRO A 26 2.66 17.22 -0.78
N LEU A 27 2.20 16.06 -1.25
CA LEU A 27 1.29 15.96 -2.38
C LEU A 27 -0.07 16.54 -2.02
N SER A 28 -0.66 17.29 -2.95
CA SER A 28 -2.04 17.74 -2.86
C SER A 28 -2.98 16.60 -3.25
N LEU A 29 -3.86 16.20 -2.33
CA LEU A 29 -4.92 15.23 -2.55
C LEU A 29 -6.17 15.97 -3.03
N SER A 30 -6.72 15.59 -4.19
CA SER A 30 -7.92 16.24 -4.76
C SER A 30 -9.20 15.46 -4.47
N ARG A 31 -9.18 14.14 -4.69
CA ARG A 31 -10.37 13.28 -4.59
C ARG A 31 -10.02 11.97 -3.91
N GLY A 32 -10.91 11.48 -3.06
CA GLY A 32 -10.83 10.16 -2.45
C GLY A 32 -11.89 9.22 -3.04
N PHE A 33 -11.60 7.93 -3.07
CA PHE A 33 -12.55 6.88 -3.48
C PHE A 33 -12.36 5.62 -2.63
N THR A 34 -13.48 5.09 -2.13
CA THR A 34 -13.59 3.82 -1.42
C THR A 34 -14.76 3.02 -1.98
N TRP A 35 -14.79 1.71 -1.78
CA TRP A 35 -16.00 0.93 -2.06
C TRP A 35 -17.10 1.31 -1.05
N ALA A 36 -18.33 1.47 -1.55
CA ALA A 36 -19.47 1.79 -0.70
C ALA A 36 -19.72 0.68 0.33
N GLU A 37 -20.02 1.06 1.57
CA GLU A 37 -20.23 0.15 2.71
C GLU A 37 -21.39 -0.86 2.49
N ASP A 38 -22.31 -0.56 1.58
CA ASP A 38 -23.45 -1.42 1.23
C ASP A 38 -23.08 -2.56 0.26
N SER A 39 -21.85 -2.56 -0.27
CA SER A 39 -21.32 -3.69 -1.03
C SER A 39 -20.79 -4.74 -0.05
N SER A 40 -21.14 -6.01 -0.25
CA SER A 40 -20.82 -7.14 0.64
C SER A 40 -19.32 -7.53 0.63
N GLY A 41 -18.43 -6.55 0.71
CA GLY A 41 -16.98 -6.66 0.51
C GLY A 41 -16.28 -5.31 0.64
N ALA A 42 -16.66 -4.48 1.63
CA ALA A 42 -15.92 -3.25 1.94
C ALA A 42 -14.46 -3.58 2.24
N TYR A 43 -13.59 -3.28 1.29
CA TYR A 43 -12.16 -3.47 1.43
C TYR A 43 -11.56 -2.33 2.24
N ASP A 44 -10.63 -2.64 3.13
CA ASP A 44 -9.85 -1.66 3.89
C ASP A 44 -8.81 -0.97 3.00
N ALA A 45 -9.27 -0.26 1.98
CA ALA A 45 -8.45 0.41 0.98
C ALA A 45 -9.12 1.70 0.49
N ILE A 46 -8.31 2.75 0.33
CA ILE A 46 -8.74 4.03 -0.23
C ILE A 46 -7.78 4.48 -1.34
N ALA A 47 -8.37 4.92 -2.45
CA ALA A 47 -7.65 5.58 -3.53
C ALA A 47 -7.74 7.10 -3.39
N TYR A 48 -6.62 7.76 -3.71
CA TYR A 48 -6.55 9.22 -3.79
C TYR A 48 -6.05 9.63 -5.16
N GLU A 49 -6.71 10.61 -5.75
CA GLU A 49 -6.18 11.35 -6.87
C GLU A 49 -5.15 12.35 -6.34
N VAL A 50 -3.94 12.31 -6.91
CA VAL A 50 -2.81 13.17 -6.54
C VAL A 50 -2.33 13.94 -7.76
N SER A 51 -2.12 15.24 -7.59
CA SER A 51 -1.47 16.05 -8.61
C SER A 51 0.04 16.00 -8.44
N VAL A 52 0.74 15.46 -9.44
CA VAL A 52 2.22 15.39 -9.48
C VAL A 52 2.86 16.53 -10.26
N THR A 53 2.08 17.42 -10.86
CA THR A 53 2.57 18.50 -11.75
C THR A 53 3.49 19.49 -11.05
N ASN A 54 3.33 19.64 -9.73
CA ASN A 54 4.13 20.56 -8.91
C ASN A 54 5.34 19.89 -8.24
N LEU A 55 5.63 18.61 -8.53
CA LEU A 55 6.81 17.94 -8.00
C LEU A 55 8.07 18.45 -8.71
N ARG A 56 9.01 18.99 -7.93
CA ARG A 56 10.35 19.32 -8.43
C ARG A 56 10.99 18.07 -9.04
N THR A 57 11.76 18.23 -10.12
CA THR A 57 12.38 17.10 -10.86
C THR A 57 13.22 16.16 -9.98
N VAL A 58 13.90 16.70 -8.96
CA VAL A 58 14.68 15.88 -8.01
C VAL A 58 13.77 14.99 -7.17
N VAL A 59 12.69 15.55 -6.61
CA VAL A 59 11.70 14.80 -5.83
C VAL A 59 11.04 13.75 -6.71
N ALA A 60 10.61 14.11 -7.92
CA ALA A 60 9.98 13.18 -8.85
C ALA A 60 10.89 12.00 -9.24
N LYS A 61 12.21 12.21 -9.33
CA LYS A 61 13.19 11.13 -9.60
C LYS A 61 13.43 10.23 -8.39
N GLU A 62 13.32 10.76 -7.19
CA GLU A 62 13.46 9.98 -5.95
C GLU A 62 12.15 9.30 -5.53
N SER A 63 11.01 9.81 -5.99
CA SER A 63 9.71 9.15 -5.83
C SER A 63 9.71 7.77 -6.47
N ARG A 64 9.26 6.77 -5.72
CA ARG A 64 9.06 5.42 -6.23
C ARG A 64 7.59 5.25 -6.63
N ILE A 65 7.32 5.18 -7.93
CA ILE A 65 5.99 4.94 -8.48
C ILE A 65 5.91 3.47 -8.89
N ILE A 66 4.94 2.74 -8.34
CA ILE A 66 4.62 1.39 -8.79
C ILE A 66 3.71 1.52 -10.01
N ARG A 67 4.20 1.05 -11.15
CA ARG A 67 3.48 1.04 -12.43
C ARG A 67 2.63 -0.23 -12.50
N LEU A 68 1.32 -0.08 -12.45
CA LEU A 68 0.37 -1.21 -12.51
C LEU A 68 -0.13 -1.51 -13.93
N ASP A 69 0.25 -0.68 -14.90
CA ASP A 69 -0.18 -0.75 -16.30
C ASP A 69 0.71 -1.61 -17.20
N TYR A 70 1.73 -2.27 -16.63
CA TYR A 70 2.63 -3.16 -17.36
C TYR A 70 2.42 -4.61 -16.94
N LEU A 71 1.95 -5.48 -17.81
CA LEU A 71 1.83 -6.93 -17.52
C LEU A 71 3.21 -7.63 -17.57
N PRO A 72 3.45 -8.68 -16.75
CA PRO A 72 2.53 -9.35 -15.83
C PRO A 72 2.82 -8.92 -14.39
N THR A 73 2.76 -7.61 -14.11
CA THR A 73 3.25 -7.05 -12.84
C THR A 73 2.40 -7.46 -11.62
N TYR A 74 1.32 -8.22 -11.80
CA TYR A 74 0.48 -8.76 -10.72
C TYR A 74 0.08 -10.26 -10.87
N GLU A 75 0.71 -11.04 -11.77
CA GLU A 75 0.52 -12.50 -11.83
C GLU A 75 1.51 -13.23 -10.90
N TRP A 76 1.24 -13.19 -9.59
CA TRP A 76 2.15 -13.72 -8.58
C TRP A 76 1.67 -15.07 -7.99
N GLU A 77 0.37 -15.32 -7.95
CA GLU A 77 -0.26 -16.44 -7.23
C GLU A 77 0.28 -17.81 -7.62
N ALA A 78 0.48 -18.05 -8.93
CA ALA A 78 0.95 -19.34 -9.44
C ALA A 78 2.32 -19.77 -8.87
N ASN A 79 3.13 -18.80 -8.44
CA ASN A 79 4.46 -19.03 -7.87
C ASN A 79 4.56 -18.61 -6.41
N ALA A 80 3.45 -18.29 -5.73
CA ALA A 80 3.46 -17.68 -4.40
C ALA A 80 4.26 -18.49 -3.37
N PHE A 81 4.11 -19.82 -3.33
CA PHE A 81 4.84 -20.66 -2.38
C PHE A 81 6.34 -20.81 -2.67
N ASN A 82 6.79 -20.43 -3.87
CA ASN A 82 8.20 -20.48 -4.27
C ASN A 82 8.86 -19.09 -4.29
N ALA A 83 8.08 -18.03 -4.10
CA ALA A 83 8.55 -16.65 -4.15
C ALA A 83 8.94 -16.15 -2.75
N MET A 84 9.85 -15.18 -2.72
CA MET A 84 10.14 -14.41 -1.51
C MET A 84 9.30 -13.15 -1.50
N PHE A 85 8.64 -12.84 -0.38
CA PHE A 85 7.80 -11.65 -0.25
C PHE A 85 8.53 -10.55 0.50
N PHE A 86 8.22 -9.31 0.14
CA PHE A 86 8.78 -8.11 0.74
C PHE A 86 7.65 -7.13 1.05
N LEU A 87 7.58 -6.73 2.31
CA LEU A 87 6.70 -5.66 2.79
C LEU A 87 7.55 -4.41 3.03
N MET A 88 7.21 -3.31 2.34
CA MET A 88 8.01 -2.07 2.38
C MET A 88 7.20 -0.92 2.98
N GLY A 89 7.44 -0.58 4.24
CA GLY A 89 6.61 0.40 4.97
C GLY A 89 7.39 1.36 5.85
N TYR A 90 6.67 2.16 6.62
CA TYR A 90 7.22 3.18 7.53
C TYR A 90 6.69 2.93 8.94
N PRO A 91 7.26 1.97 9.69
CA PRO A 91 6.71 1.57 10.99
C PRO A 91 6.84 2.69 12.03
N GLY A 92 5.80 2.89 12.84
CA GLY A 92 5.75 3.97 13.83
C GLY A 92 6.91 3.96 14.83
N ASP A 93 7.44 2.77 15.15
CA ASP A 93 8.53 2.59 16.11
C ASP A 93 9.86 3.28 15.69
N VAL A 94 10.09 3.46 14.39
CA VAL A 94 11.33 4.07 13.85
C VAL A 94 11.10 5.41 13.16
N ASN A 95 9.85 5.87 13.11
CA ASN A 95 9.45 7.11 12.46
C ASN A 95 8.93 8.08 13.52
N SER A 96 9.33 9.35 13.45
CA SER A 96 8.92 10.36 14.44
C SER A 96 8.68 11.73 13.79
N VAL A 97 7.94 12.58 14.49
CA VAL A 97 7.70 13.96 14.08
C VAL A 97 8.37 14.89 15.09
N ASP A 98 9.33 15.68 14.62
CA ASP A 98 9.94 16.77 15.36
C ASP A 98 9.07 18.02 15.17
N TYR A 99 8.15 18.26 16.11
CA TYR A 99 7.22 19.39 16.05
C TYR A 99 7.92 20.73 16.24
N ASP A 100 9.03 20.78 16.98
CA ASP A 100 9.78 22.02 17.22
C ASP A 100 10.47 22.50 15.93
N LYS A 101 10.95 21.56 15.11
CA LYS A 101 11.55 21.87 13.80
C LYS A 101 10.56 21.78 12.63
N GLY A 102 9.34 21.30 12.87
CA GLY A 102 8.36 21.02 11.82
C GLY A 102 8.85 19.98 10.81
N GLN A 103 9.57 18.95 11.26
CA GLN A 103 10.18 17.93 10.40
C GLN A 103 9.64 16.54 10.71
N VAL A 104 9.47 15.74 9.66
CA VAL A 104 9.17 14.31 9.77
C VAL A 104 10.46 13.54 9.57
N LEU A 105 10.89 12.80 10.61
CA LEU A 105 12.04 11.92 10.54
C LEU A 105 11.53 10.54 10.16
N SER A 106 11.73 10.17 8.89
CA SER A 106 11.24 8.91 8.37
C SER A 106 12.32 7.96 7.87
N SER A 107 12.15 6.68 8.22
CA SER A 107 12.96 5.55 7.75
C SER A 107 12.05 4.47 7.19
N GLN A 108 12.28 4.10 5.94
CA GLN A 108 11.61 2.98 5.30
C GLN A 108 12.22 1.67 5.81
N VAL A 109 11.36 0.72 6.16
CA VAL A 109 11.74 -0.63 6.55
C VAL A 109 11.27 -1.61 5.49
N VAL A 110 12.11 -2.62 5.22
CA VAL A 110 11.77 -3.76 4.37
C VAL A 110 11.76 -5.02 5.23
N LEU A 111 10.60 -5.68 5.32
CA LEU A 111 10.47 -6.97 5.99
C LEU A 111 10.35 -8.06 4.93
N ALA A 112 11.21 -9.08 5.03
CA ALA A 112 11.13 -10.27 4.19
C ALA A 112 10.13 -11.26 4.80
N GLY A 113 9.43 -12.01 3.96
CA GLY A 113 8.46 -12.99 4.40
C GLY A 113 8.18 -14.10 3.41
N ARG A 114 7.36 -15.04 3.85
CA ARG A 114 6.89 -16.19 3.07
C ARG A 114 5.39 -16.21 3.02
N TYR A 115 4.86 -16.70 1.92
CA TYR A 115 3.42 -16.85 1.72
C TYR A 115 2.84 -17.98 2.58
N ASP A 116 1.73 -17.69 3.26
CA ASP A 116 1.03 -18.60 4.19
C ASP A 116 -0.40 -18.95 3.71
N GLY A 117 -0.72 -18.59 2.47
CA GLY A 117 -2.02 -18.90 1.86
C GLY A 117 -3.03 -17.76 1.92
N VAL A 118 -4.26 -18.11 1.56
CA VAL A 118 -5.42 -17.22 1.60
C VAL A 118 -5.94 -17.17 3.04
N SER A 119 -6.42 -16.00 3.48
CA SER A 119 -7.06 -15.82 4.78
C SER A 119 -8.44 -16.48 4.79
N ASP A 120 -8.84 -17.01 5.94
CA ASP A 120 -10.17 -17.60 6.14
C ASP A 120 -11.29 -16.54 6.16
N ILE A 121 -10.93 -15.25 6.21
CA ILE A 121 -11.87 -14.12 6.28
C ILE A 121 -12.50 -13.83 4.91
N GLN A 122 -11.68 -13.74 3.86
CA GLN A 122 -12.10 -13.37 2.52
C GLN A 122 -11.10 -13.87 1.49
N GLY A 123 -11.59 -14.38 0.35
CA GLY A 123 -10.75 -14.99 -0.69
C GLY A 123 -9.74 -14.06 -1.37
N THR A 124 -9.88 -12.74 -1.17
CA THR A 124 -9.01 -11.69 -1.72
C THR A 124 -7.96 -11.22 -0.70
N ILE A 125 -8.03 -11.71 0.54
CA ILE A 125 -7.09 -11.39 1.61
C ILE A 125 -6.13 -12.58 1.76
N HIS A 126 -4.85 -12.28 1.78
CA HIS A 126 -3.79 -13.27 1.85
C HIS A 126 -2.94 -13.07 3.10
N ARG A 127 -2.23 -14.12 3.51
CA ARG A 127 -1.37 -14.14 4.70
C ARG A 127 0.11 -14.27 4.32
N LEU A 128 0.94 -13.51 5.01
CA LEU A 128 2.40 -13.61 5.00
C LEU A 128 2.90 -13.86 6.41
N ILE A 129 3.91 -14.72 6.53
CA ILE A 129 4.76 -14.81 7.72
C ILE A 129 6.00 -13.99 7.44
N VAL A 130 6.19 -12.88 8.14
CA VAL A 130 7.33 -11.97 8.00
C VAL A 130 8.33 -12.17 9.12
N GLU A 131 9.60 -12.01 8.79
CA GLU A 131 10.68 -11.94 9.76
C GLU A 131 10.69 -10.53 10.39
N ASN A 132 10.86 -10.45 11.72
CA ASN A 132 10.95 -9.18 12.45
C ASN A 132 12.35 -9.00 13.09
N PRO A 133 13.42 -8.87 12.30
CA PRO A 133 14.79 -8.75 12.83
C PRO A 133 15.03 -7.42 13.55
N LEU A 134 14.15 -6.43 13.35
CA LEU A 134 14.23 -5.12 13.99
C LEU A 134 13.52 -5.08 15.34
N GLU A 135 12.96 -6.22 15.80
CA GLU A 135 12.21 -6.33 17.06
C GLU A 135 11.13 -5.26 17.19
N LEU A 136 10.44 -4.95 16.09
CA LEU A 136 9.34 -3.99 16.08
C LEU A 136 8.29 -4.44 17.10
N SER A 137 7.98 -3.56 18.04
CA SER A 137 6.97 -3.78 19.07
C SER A 137 5.57 -3.73 18.46
N HIS A 138 5.39 -2.97 17.38
CA HIS A 138 4.14 -2.84 16.66
C HIS A 138 4.35 -2.80 15.14
N PHE A 139 3.38 -3.31 14.39
CA PHE A 139 3.33 -3.18 12.93
C PHE A 139 2.52 -1.94 12.48
N TYR A 140 2.24 -1.01 13.40
CA TYR A 140 1.64 0.28 13.05
C TYR A 140 2.52 1.03 12.06
N GLY A 141 1.92 1.64 11.04
CA GLY A 141 2.64 2.29 9.94
C GLY A 141 3.06 1.36 8.80
N LEU A 142 2.83 0.04 8.92
CA LEU A 142 2.97 -0.90 7.79
C LEU A 142 1.66 -1.07 6.99
N SER A 143 0.51 -0.73 7.55
CA SER A 143 -0.75 -0.76 6.81
C SER A 143 -0.74 0.25 5.66
N GLY A 144 -1.31 -0.12 4.52
CA GLY A 144 -1.23 0.59 3.24
C GLY A 144 0.08 0.39 2.48
N SER A 145 1.07 -0.32 3.05
CA SER A 145 2.36 -0.56 2.41
C SER A 145 2.27 -1.58 1.28
N PRO A 146 3.02 -1.40 0.18
CA PRO A 146 3.06 -2.37 -0.90
C PRO A 146 3.69 -3.70 -0.45
N VAL A 147 3.07 -4.78 -0.90
CA VAL A 147 3.62 -6.13 -0.86
C VAL A 147 4.11 -6.49 -2.25
N MET A 148 5.38 -6.86 -2.35
CA MET A 148 6.00 -7.35 -3.58
C MET A 148 6.46 -8.78 -3.38
N CYS A 149 6.48 -9.59 -4.45
CA CYS A 149 7.18 -10.86 -4.45
C CYS A 149 8.32 -10.85 -5.47
N LEU A 150 9.36 -11.62 -5.17
CA LEU A 150 10.46 -11.93 -6.08
C LEU A 150 10.44 -13.41 -6.39
N THR A 151 10.13 -13.73 -7.64
CA THR A 151 10.08 -15.12 -8.12
C THR A 151 11.40 -15.46 -8.80
N PRO A 152 12.15 -16.47 -8.33
CA PRO A 152 13.35 -16.91 -9.00
C PRO A 152 12.99 -17.50 -10.37
N ARG A 153 13.83 -17.26 -11.38
CA ARG A 153 13.68 -17.87 -12.70
C ARG A 153 14.92 -18.66 -13.06
N PHE A 154 14.73 -19.83 -13.66
CA PHE A 154 15.84 -20.64 -14.14
C PHE A 154 16.48 -19.94 -15.35
N CYS A 155 17.80 -19.74 -15.30
CA CYS A 155 18.60 -19.11 -16.37
C CYS A 155 18.13 -17.71 -16.82
N SER A 156 17.42 -16.96 -15.99
CA SER A 156 17.02 -15.58 -16.28
C SER A 156 16.93 -14.73 -15.02
N GLU A 157 16.79 -13.42 -15.19
CA GLU A 157 16.68 -12.50 -14.06
C GLU A 157 15.42 -12.80 -13.22
N PRO A 158 15.51 -12.76 -11.88
CA PRO A 158 14.34 -12.85 -11.01
C PRO A 158 13.31 -11.79 -11.38
N THR A 159 12.03 -12.15 -11.29
CA THR A 159 10.95 -11.22 -11.63
C THR A 159 10.24 -10.76 -10.37
N MET A 160 10.09 -9.44 -10.28
CA MET A 160 9.36 -8.79 -9.21
C MET A 160 7.92 -8.54 -9.64
N ALA A 161 6.96 -8.83 -8.77
CA ALA A 161 5.55 -8.55 -8.99
C ALA A 161 4.94 -7.84 -7.78
N PHE A 162 3.98 -6.96 -8.03
CA PHE A 162 3.13 -6.35 -7.02
C PHE A 162 2.02 -7.32 -6.65
N CYS A 163 1.98 -7.70 -5.37
CA CYS A 163 1.04 -8.67 -4.85
C CYS A 163 -0.19 -8.03 -4.22
N GLY A 164 -0.08 -6.78 -3.78
CA GLY A 164 -1.15 -6.13 -3.04
C GLY A 164 -0.68 -5.08 -2.04
N ILE A 165 -1.56 -4.70 -1.12
CA ILE A 165 -1.23 -3.79 -0.01
C ILE A 165 -1.48 -4.46 1.34
N ALA A 166 -0.58 -4.26 2.29
CA ALA A 166 -0.79 -4.73 3.66
C ALA A 166 -1.96 -3.97 4.31
N ILE A 167 -2.81 -4.69 5.04
CA ILE A 167 -3.97 -4.11 5.73
C ILE A 167 -3.81 -4.19 7.25
N LEU A 168 -3.30 -5.33 7.76
CA LEU A 168 -3.16 -5.59 9.18
C LEU A 168 -1.98 -6.52 9.43
N GLY A 169 -1.35 -6.44 10.60
CA GLY A 169 -0.37 -7.43 11.01
C GLY A 169 -0.18 -7.47 12.52
N THR A 170 0.45 -8.55 12.99
CA THR A 170 0.69 -8.84 14.39
C THR A 170 2.17 -9.21 14.56
N PRO A 171 2.98 -8.35 15.21
CA PRO A 171 4.42 -8.59 15.37
C PRO A 171 4.74 -9.89 16.11
N GLU A 172 3.96 -10.24 17.14
CA GLU A 172 4.20 -11.40 18.00
C GLU A 172 4.11 -12.72 17.23
N SER A 173 3.21 -12.80 16.26
CA SER A 173 3.06 -13.96 15.39
C SER A 173 3.83 -13.84 14.07
N GLY A 174 4.38 -12.65 13.77
CA GLY A 174 4.95 -12.32 12.46
C GLY A 174 3.93 -12.39 11.33
N LEU A 175 2.63 -12.43 11.62
CA LEU A 175 1.59 -12.59 10.61
C LEU A 175 1.18 -11.23 10.04
N VAL A 176 1.16 -11.10 8.72
CA VAL A 176 0.65 -9.93 8.00
C VAL A 176 -0.43 -10.36 7.02
N HIS A 177 -1.55 -9.64 7.04
CA HIS A 177 -2.62 -9.75 6.06
C HIS A 177 -2.46 -8.68 4.99
N PHE A 178 -2.66 -9.05 3.73
CA PHE A 178 -2.65 -8.10 2.60
C PHE A 178 -3.82 -8.35 1.66
N LEU A 179 -4.32 -7.26 1.06
CA LEU A 179 -5.35 -7.28 0.03
C LEU A 179 -4.72 -7.47 -1.34
N GLU A 180 -5.20 -8.43 -2.13
CA GLU A 180 -4.58 -8.81 -3.41
C GLU A 180 -4.56 -7.69 -4.46
N SER A 181 -3.55 -7.75 -5.33
CA SER A 181 -3.32 -6.76 -6.37
C SER A 181 -4.45 -6.65 -7.40
N LYS A 182 -5.16 -7.75 -7.71
CA LYS A 182 -6.32 -7.70 -8.63
C LYS A 182 -7.45 -6.83 -8.08
N THR A 183 -7.75 -6.97 -6.78
CA THR A 183 -8.73 -6.11 -6.11
C THR A 183 -8.28 -4.66 -6.11
N ILE A 184 -6.99 -4.42 -5.89
CA ILE A 184 -6.41 -3.06 -5.91
C ILE A 184 -6.53 -2.42 -7.30
N VAL A 185 -6.21 -3.15 -8.36
CA VAL A 185 -6.36 -2.65 -9.75
C VAL A 185 -7.82 -2.37 -10.05
N SER A 186 -8.72 -3.29 -9.69
CA SER A 186 -10.16 -3.08 -9.86
C SER A 186 -10.66 -1.85 -9.10
N LEU A 187 -10.16 -1.58 -7.89
CA LEU A 187 -10.49 -0.38 -7.12
C LEU A 187 -10.12 0.88 -7.90
N LEU A 188 -8.89 0.90 -8.42
CA LEU A 188 -8.36 2.03 -9.15
C LEU A 188 -9.11 2.28 -10.46
N ASP A 189 -9.46 1.23 -11.19
CA ASP A 189 -10.25 1.35 -12.42
C ASP A 189 -11.63 1.97 -12.13
N HIS A 190 -12.33 1.48 -11.10
CA HIS A 190 -13.62 2.06 -10.68
C HIS A 190 -13.47 3.51 -10.18
N ALA A 191 -12.39 3.82 -9.45
CA ALA A 191 -12.13 5.18 -8.99
C ALA A 191 -11.97 6.14 -10.17
N VAL A 192 -11.22 5.74 -11.21
CA VAL A 192 -11.04 6.54 -12.43
C VAL A 192 -12.37 6.71 -13.16
N GLU A 193 -13.15 5.65 -13.34
CA GLU A 193 -14.46 5.74 -13.98
C GLU A 193 -15.44 6.64 -13.22
N PHE A 194 -15.46 6.56 -11.89
CA PHE A 194 -16.22 7.47 -11.03
C PHE A 194 -15.74 8.90 -11.16
N TRP A 195 -14.42 9.12 -11.22
CA TRP A 195 -13.85 10.46 -11.36
C TRP A 195 -14.13 11.09 -12.72
N ASP A 196 -14.13 10.29 -13.78
CA ASP A 196 -14.50 10.67 -15.14
C ASP A 196 -16.02 10.82 -15.33
N GLY A 197 -16.84 10.54 -14.30
CA GLY A 197 -18.29 10.63 -14.35
C GLY A 197 -18.97 9.52 -15.17
N ARG A 198 -18.26 8.41 -15.41
CA ARG A 198 -18.79 7.23 -16.13
C ARG A 198 -19.60 6.30 -15.22
N LEU A 199 -19.34 6.35 -13.91
CA LEU A 199 -20.15 5.68 -12.89
C LEU A 199 -21.04 6.71 -12.17
N PRO A 200 -22.29 6.35 -11.80
CA PRO A 200 -23.15 7.23 -11.04
C PRO A 200 -22.48 7.58 -9.71
N GLY A 201 -22.43 8.88 -9.41
CA GLY A 201 -21.95 9.35 -8.13
C GLY A 201 -22.88 8.89 -7.02
N SER A 202 -22.51 7.87 -6.25
CA SER A 202 -23.09 7.71 -4.92
C SER A 202 -22.64 8.93 -4.11
N GLN A 203 -23.55 9.89 -3.94
CA GLN A 203 -23.34 11.00 -3.02
C GLN A 203 -23.20 10.41 -1.61
N SER A 204 -21.97 10.27 -1.11
CA SER A 204 -21.74 10.17 0.33
C SER A 204 -21.74 11.59 0.90
N SER A 205 -22.56 11.75 1.94
CA SER A 205 -22.78 12.99 2.70
C SER A 205 -21.58 13.34 3.57
#